data_AF-A0A0N4XXB7-F1
#
_entry.id   AF-A0A0N4XXB7-F1
#
_cell.length_a   1.000
_cell.length_b   1.000
_cell.length_c   1.000
_cell.angle_alpha   90.00
_cell.angle_beta   90.00
_cell.angle_gamma   90.00
#
_symmetry.space_group_name_H-M   'P 1'
#
loop_
_entity.id
_entity.type
_entity.pdbx_description
1 polymer ?
#
loop_
_entity_poly.entity_id
_entity_poly.type
_entity_poly.pdbx_seq_one_letter_code
_entity_poly.pdbx_strand_id
1 'polypeptide(L)'
;MTDVTQSHLTNTKSRLHRRNTLAVDHALRNLIIFAFVVAVVYGAKTCGPNEEYTECGTPCEPKCNEPMPDICTMNCVVDVCQCKPGFKRGPNGCVAPGPGCA
;
A
#
# COMPACT_ATOMS: atom_id res chain seq x y z
N MET A 1 -41.27 8.13 -49.38
CA MET A 1 -41.42 9.27 -48.45
C MET A 1 -41.13 8.83 -47.01
N THR A 2 -40.00 8.15 -46.77
CA THR A 2 -39.69 7.47 -45.49
C THR A 2 -38.30 7.80 -44.94
N ASP A 3 -37.57 8.74 -45.56
CA ASP A 3 -36.15 9.01 -45.26
C ASP A 3 -35.94 10.01 -44.10
N VAL A 4 -36.91 10.88 -43.84
CA VAL A 4 -36.75 11.97 -42.87
C VAL A 4 -36.88 11.47 -41.42
N THR A 5 -37.70 10.45 -41.13
CA THR A 5 -37.94 9.95 -39.76
C THR A 5 -36.77 9.12 -39.18
N GLN A 6 -35.95 8.50 -40.04
CA GLN A 6 -34.85 7.61 -39.63
C GLN A 6 -33.58 8.39 -39.20
N SER A 7 -33.36 9.58 -39.78
CA SER A 7 -32.25 10.48 -39.43
C SER A 7 -32.42 11.17 -38.06
N HIS A 8 -33.65 11.48 -37.64
CA HIS A 8 -33.93 12.08 -36.33
C HIS A 8 -33.81 11.08 -35.16
N LEU A 9 -34.18 9.80 -35.37
CA LEU A 9 -34.05 8.74 -34.35
C LEU A 9 -32.58 8.36 -34.09
N THR A 10 -31.74 8.35 -35.12
CA THR A 10 -30.30 8.03 -35.01
C THR A 10 -29.52 9.16 -34.32
N ASN A 11 -29.91 10.43 -34.49
CA ASN A 11 -29.30 11.59 -33.83
C ASN A 11 -29.66 11.70 -32.32
N THR A 12 -30.89 11.33 -31.93
CA THR A 12 -31.33 11.38 -30.52
C THR A 12 -30.77 10.22 -29.69
N LYS A 13 -30.72 9.00 -30.24
CA LYS A 13 -30.08 7.83 -29.60
C LYS A 13 -28.58 8.04 -29.41
N SER A 14 -27.90 8.64 -30.38
CA SER A 14 -26.48 8.99 -30.28
C SER A 14 -26.20 10.13 -29.31
N ARG A 15 -27.07 11.16 -29.20
CA ARG A 15 -26.95 12.21 -28.17
C ARG A 15 -27.25 11.73 -26.75
N LEU A 16 -28.22 10.83 -26.56
CA LEU A 16 -28.52 10.21 -25.27
C LEU A 16 -27.40 9.25 -24.85
N HIS A 17 -26.87 8.44 -25.78
CA HIS A 17 -25.70 7.59 -25.54
C HIS A 17 -24.43 8.43 -25.29
N ARG A 18 -24.23 9.57 -25.98
CA ARG A 18 -23.11 10.51 -25.80
C ARG A 18 -23.18 11.30 -24.48
N ARG A 19 -24.38 11.69 -24.02
CA ARG A 19 -24.58 12.29 -22.68
C ARG A 19 -24.43 11.25 -21.56
N ASN A 20 -24.94 10.04 -21.77
CA ASN A 20 -24.75 8.93 -20.83
C ASN A 20 -23.29 8.47 -20.79
N THR A 21 -22.55 8.44 -21.91
CA THR A 21 -21.10 8.13 -21.90
C THR A 21 -20.28 9.24 -21.26
N LEU A 22 -20.49 10.53 -21.59
CA LEU A 22 -19.76 11.63 -20.92
C LEU A 22 -19.96 11.67 -19.39
N ALA A 23 -21.19 11.49 -18.90
CA ALA A 23 -21.46 11.45 -17.46
C ALA A 23 -20.88 10.19 -16.79
N VAL A 24 -20.92 9.04 -17.48
CA VAL A 24 -20.30 7.78 -17.03
C VAL A 24 -18.77 7.87 -17.07
N ASP A 25 -18.18 8.57 -18.04
CA ASP A 25 -16.75 8.83 -18.17
C ASP A 25 -16.27 9.76 -17.04
N HIS A 26 -17.04 10.80 -16.71
CA HIS A 26 -16.76 11.69 -15.57
C HIS A 26 -16.90 10.97 -14.22
N ALA A 27 -17.93 10.14 -14.06
CA ALA A 27 -18.12 9.34 -12.85
C ALA A 27 -17.01 8.28 -12.69
N LEU A 28 -16.63 7.60 -13.77
CA LEU A 28 -15.52 6.64 -13.79
C LEU A 28 -14.18 7.32 -13.52
N ARG A 29 -13.93 8.48 -14.14
CA ARG A 29 -12.72 9.29 -13.87
C ARG A 29 -12.65 9.73 -12.41
N ASN A 30 -13.76 10.20 -11.85
CA ASN A 30 -13.81 10.61 -10.44
C ASN A 30 -13.65 9.43 -9.48
N LEU A 31 -14.20 8.25 -9.81
CA LEU A 31 -14.00 7.02 -9.05
C LEU A 31 -12.55 6.53 -9.11
N ILE A 32 -11.89 6.61 -10.28
CA ILE A 32 -10.47 6.27 -10.42
C ILE A 32 -9.61 7.26 -9.63
N ILE A 33 -9.87 8.57 -9.73
CA ILE A 33 -9.17 9.58 -8.94
C ILE A 33 -9.37 9.33 -7.44
N PHE A 34 -10.60 9.06 -7.00
CA PHE A 34 -10.88 8.75 -5.61
C PHE A 34 -10.17 7.48 -5.15
N ALA A 35 -10.21 6.40 -5.93
CA ALA A 35 -9.52 5.16 -5.62
C ALA A 35 -7.99 5.34 -5.58
N PHE A 36 -7.42 6.14 -6.47
CA PHE A 36 -5.99 6.48 -6.46
C PHE A 36 -5.63 7.34 -5.25
N VAL A 37 -6.43 8.36 -4.92
CA VAL A 37 -6.27 9.16 -3.71
C VAL A 37 -6.36 8.28 -2.46
N VAL A 38 -7.33 7.38 -2.39
CA VAL A 38 -7.47 6.39 -1.30
C VAL A 38 -6.22 5.50 -1.24
N ALA A 39 -5.78 4.92 -2.36
CA ALA A 39 -4.58 4.08 -2.39
C ALA A 39 -3.31 4.82 -1.95
N VAL A 40 -3.16 6.09 -2.33
CA VAL A 40 -2.00 6.93 -1.95
C VAL A 40 -2.09 7.40 -0.50
N VAL A 41 -3.28 7.66 0.02
CA VAL A 41 -3.51 8.12 1.41
C VAL A 41 -3.42 6.96 2.40
N TYR A 42 -3.98 5.81 2.07
CA TYR A 42 -4.07 4.64 2.96
C TYR A 42 -3.00 3.59 2.64
N GLY A 43 -1.77 4.02 2.33
CA GLY A 43 -0.65 3.12 2.09
C GLY A 43 -0.42 2.18 3.27
N ALA A 44 -0.38 0.88 3.03
CA ALA A 44 -0.07 -0.11 4.05
C ALA A 44 1.37 0.08 4.53
N LYS A 45 1.58 0.07 5.85
CA LYS A 45 2.93 0.02 6.44
C LYS A 45 3.51 -1.37 6.16
N THR A 46 4.38 -1.45 5.15
CA THR A 46 5.04 -2.69 4.75
C THR A 46 6.43 -2.78 5.39
N CYS A 47 6.74 -3.94 5.95
CA CYS A 47 8.08 -4.24 6.45
C CYS A 47 8.79 -5.25 5.52
N GLY A 48 10.11 -5.35 5.67
CA GLY A 48 10.90 -6.31 4.93
C GLY A 48 10.62 -7.76 5.32
N PRO A 49 11.24 -8.73 4.62
CA PRO A 49 11.23 -10.13 5.02
C PRO A 49 11.68 -10.29 6.48
N ASN A 50 10.96 -11.14 7.22
CA ASN A 50 11.22 -11.45 8.64
C ASN A 50 11.15 -10.25 9.59
N GLU A 51 10.50 -9.18 9.16
CA GLU A 51 10.16 -8.04 10.00
C GLU A 51 8.66 -8.00 10.28
N GLU A 52 8.30 -7.35 11.36
CA GLU A 52 6.94 -7.07 11.79
C GLU A 52 6.84 -5.60 12.16
N TYR A 53 5.77 -4.95 11.69
CA TYR A 53 5.48 -3.57 12.07
C TYR A 53 4.93 -3.56 13.49
N THR A 54 5.46 -2.65 14.30
CA THR A 54 4.94 -2.35 15.64
C THR A 54 4.81 -0.85 15.82
N GLU A 55 3.72 -0.44 16.48
CA GLU A 55 3.54 0.94 16.91
C GLU A 55 4.54 1.32 18.00
N CYS A 56 5.04 0.34 18.76
CA CYS A 56 5.97 0.53 19.85
C CYS A 56 7.02 -0.58 19.90
N GLY A 57 8.17 -0.32 19.28
CA GLY A 57 9.29 -1.26 19.23
C GLY A 57 10.30 -1.08 20.37
N THR A 58 11.04 -2.15 20.68
CA THR A 58 12.16 -2.12 21.62
C THR A 58 13.38 -1.41 21.00
N PRO A 59 14.13 -0.59 21.74
CA PRO A 59 15.39 -0.02 21.25
C PRO A 59 16.53 -1.05 21.20
N CYS A 60 16.35 -2.22 21.83
CA CYS A 60 17.39 -3.26 21.96
C CYS A 60 17.02 -4.48 21.14
N GLU A 61 16.88 -4.28 19.84
CA GLU A 61 16.65 -5.39 18.92
C GLU A 61 17.90 -6.29 18.80
N PRO A 62 17.74 -7.64 18.75
CA PRO A 62 18.87 -8.55 18.57
C PRO A 62 19.61 -8.30 17.26
N LYS A 63 20.93 -8.21 17.29
CA LYS A 63 21.79 -7.98 16.12
C LYS A 63 22.73 -9.15 15.85
N CYS A 64 23.18 -9.26 14.59
CA CYS A 64 24.23 -10.19 14.21
C CYS A 64 25.58 -9.75 14.78
N ASN A 65 26.38 -10.71 15.24
CA ASN A 65 27.74 -10.50 15.78
C ASN A 65 27.84 -9.52 16.97
N GLU A 66 26.72 -9.10 17.54
CA GLU A 66 26.67 -8.25 18.73
C GLU A 66 25.96 -9.01 19.86
N PRO A 67 26.48 -8.98 21.09
CA PRO A 67 25.77 -9.48 22.25
C PRO A 67 24.51 -8.63 22.52
N MET A 68 23.49 -9.23 23.13
CA MET A 68 22.35 -8.47 23.62
C MET A 68 22.82 -7.51 24.73
N PRO A 69 22.39 -6.24 24.74
CA PRO A 69 22.77 -5.33 25.81
C PRO A 69 22.14 -5.77 27.14
N ASP A 70 22.93 -5.73 28.22
CA ASP A 70 22.47 -6.05 29.58
C ASP A 70 21.46 -5.03 30.12
N ILE A 71 21.56 -3.79 29.65
CA ILE A 71 20.67 -2.70 30.03
C ILE A 71 19.92 -2.25 28.78
N CYS A 72 18.60 -2.34 28.83
CA CYS A 72 17.71 -1.79 27.82
C CYS A 72 16.79 -0.74 28.42
N THR A 73 16.72 0.43 27.79
CA THR A 73 15.76 1.47 28.19
C THR A 73 14.35 1.05 27.81
N MET A 74 13.36 1.38 28.64
CA MET A 74 11.93 1.15 28.35
C MET A 74 11.35 2.17 27.35
N ASN A 75 12.20 2.74 26.49
CA ASN A 75 11.78 3.70 25.48
C ASN A 75 11.02 2.98 24.37
N CYS A 76 10.05 3.68 23.80
CA CYS A 76 9.24 3.19 22.71
C CYS A 76 9.79 3.73 21.39
N VAL A 77 10.27 2.85 20.50
CA VAL A 77 10.59 3.22 19.12
C VAL A 77 9.29 3.21 18.33
N VAL A 78 8.72 4.39 18.09
CA VAL A 78 7.38 4.53 17.49
C VAL A 78 7.41 4.20 16.01
N ASP A 79 6.36 3.52 15.52
CA ASP A 79 6.11 3.27 14.10
C ASP A 79 7.28 2.58 13.36
N VAL A 80 7.75 1.45 13.89
CA VAL A 80 8.98 0.79 13.41
C VAL A 80 8.74 -0.63 12.93
N CYS A 81 9.52 -1.06 11.94
CA CYS A 81 9.65 -2.46 11.56
C CYS A 81 10.76 -3.12 12.40
N GLN A 82 10.42 -4.16 13.16
CA GLN A 82 11.38 -4.93 13.96
C GLN A 82 11.47 -6.37 13.51
N CYS A 83 12.59 -7.02 13.77
CA CYS A 83 12.78 -8.45 13.53
C CYS A 83 11.76 -9.25 14.32
N LYS A 84 11.12 -10.18 13.62
CA LYS A 84 10.25 -11.17 14.25
C LYS A 84 11.02 -11.93 15.33
N PRO A 85 10.34 -12.43 16.37
CA PRO A 85 10.96 -13.30 17.36
C PRO A 85 11.75 -14.44 16.69
N GLY A 86 13.00 -14.62 17.13
CA GLY A 86 13.91 -15.63 16.57
C GLY A 86 14.77 -15.14 15.40
N PHE A 87 14.64 -13.89 14.94
CA PHE A 87 15.51 -13.28 13.93
C PHE A 87 16.45 -12.23 14.54
N LYS A 88 17.55 -11.94 13.84
CA LYS A 88 18.55 -10.94 14.20
C LYS A 88 18.72 -9.92 13.09
N ARG A 89 18.94 -8.66 13.47
CA ARG A 89 19.25 -7.55 12.59
C ARG A 89 20.66 -7.72 12.01
N GLY A 90 20.73 -7.96 10.72
CA GLY A 90 21.96 -7.98 9.92
C GLY A 90 22.06 -6.78 8.98
N PRO A 91 23.10 -6.73 8.12
CA PRO A 91 23.33 -5.62 7.20
C PRO A 91 22.25 -5.49 6.11
N ASN A 92 21.56 -6.59 5.78
CA ASN A 92 20.55 -6.65 4.72
C ASN A 92 19.13 -6.90 5.25
N GLY A 93 18.89 -6.66 6.55
CA GLY A 93 17.60 -6.90 7.20
C GLY A 93 17.64 -8.05 8.22
N CYS A 94 16.47 -8.61 8.53
CA CYS A 94 16.32 -9.67 9.52
C CYS A 94 16.65 -11.06 8.98
N VAL A 95 17.65 -11.70 9.59
CA VAL A 95 18.14 -13.02 9.21
C VAL A 95 18.01 -14.00 10.38
N ALA A 96 17.88 -15.28 10.06
CA ALA A 96 17.87 -16.33 11.07
C ALA A 96 19.26 -16.44 11.73
N PRO A 97 19.35 -16.74 13.04
CA PRO A 97 20.59 -17.07 13.70
C PRO A 97 21.31 -18.23 13.00
N GLY A 98 22.62 -18.13 12.82
CA GLY A 98 23.42 -19.16 12.15
C GLY A 98 24.29 -18.58 11.02
N PRO A 99 24.67 -19.39 10.01
CA PRO A 99 25.59 -18.97 8.96
C PRO A 99 25.17 -17.74 8.14
N GLY A 100 23.86 -17.45 8.10
CA GLY A 100 23.32 -16.24 7.45
C GLY A 100 23.44 -14.96 8.28
N CYS A 101 23.94 -15.07 9.52
CA CYS A 101 24.15 -13.99 10.47
C CYS A 101 25.65 -13.87 10.74
N ALA A 102 26.40 -13.58 9.68
CA ALA A 102 27.86 -13.47 9.63
C ALA A 102 28.26 -12.05 9.23
#